data_AF-A0AAW6TT84-F1
#
_entry.id   AF-A0AAW6TT84-F1
#
_cell.length_a   1.000
_cell.length_b   1.000
_cell.length_c   1.000
_cell.angle_alpha   90.00
_cell.angle_beta   90.00
_cell.angle_gamma   90.00
#
_symmetry.space_group_name_H-M   'P 1'
#
loop_
_entity.id
_entity.type
_entity.pdbx_description
1 polymer ?
#
loop_
_entity_poly.entity_id
_entity_poly.type
_entity_poly.pdbx_seq_one_letter_code
_entity_poly.pdbx_strand_id
1 'polypeptide(L)'
;MKVDYIENKNDIVIQKSGIISLAKLYKMLELETASDCIDVKSNAGILYRKISKEIADTIPTQRGFYLWGNFNEKKFWTNIYLGKSGEGKITSLKQRILEELRDERAFIVKHFHTEDEIKAKSSLAFPIMWEKQYHKELPRNLKKYGTTHIVWATFEMTDNKIIEEVENDLIESINPISNIRRTTPPTHLNEETINILKEFRRNIHQERQDLNFKFNMI
;
A
#
# COMPACT_ATOMS: atom_id res chain seq x y z
N MET A 1 -15.86 43.65 -22.71
CA MET A 1 -14.83 42.58 -22.60
C MET A 1 -15.44 41.43 -21.81
N LYS A 2 -15.72 40.30 -22.47
CA LYS A 2 -15.96 39.04 -21.75
C LYS A 2 -14.58 38.54 -21.31
N VAL A 3 -14.36 38.48 -20.01
CA VAL A 3 -13.21 37.78 -19.46
C VAL A 3 -13.63 36.32 -19.44
N ASP A 4 -13.22 35.57 -20.46
CA ASP A 4 -13.36 34.13 -20.45
C ASP A 4 -12.44 33.61 -19.34
N TYR A 5 -13.04 33.24 -18.21
CA TYR A 5 -12.36 32.44 -17.20
C TYR A 5 -12.06 31.09 -17.83
N ILE A 6 -10.81 30.88 -18.23
CA ILE A 6 -10.29 29.55 -18.49
C ILE A 6 -10.20 28.89 -17.11
N GLU A 7 -11.23 28.13 -16.72
CA GLU A 7 -11.13 27.15 -15.63
C GLU A 7 -10.04 26.15 -16.04
N ASN A 8 -8.81 26.36 -15.57
CA ASN A 8 -7.81 25.30 -15.52
C ASN A 8 -8.26 24.31 -14.44
N LYS A 9 -9.15 23.38 -14.81
CA LYS A 9 -9.50 22.22 -13.98
C LYS A 9 -8.32 21.26 -13.94
N ASN A 10 -7.44 21.46 -12.97
CA ASN A 10 -6.40 20.50 -12.61
C ASN A 10 -6.93 19.49 -11.57
N ASP A 11 -8.15 18.99 -11.78
CA ASP A 11 -8.86 18.17 -10.78
C ASP A 11 -8.39 16.71 -10.86
N ILE A 12 -8.32 16.01 -9.73
CA ILE A 12 -8.09 14.55 -9.70
C ILE A 12 -9.38 13.85 -10.11
N VAL A 13 -9.41 13.32 -11.34
CA VAL A 13 -10.50 12.46 -11.82
C VAL A 13 -10.13 10.99 -11.58
N ILE A 14 -10.91 10.32 -10.72
CA ILE A 14 -10.72 8.88 -10.44
C ILE A 14 -11.12 8.06 -11.67
N GLN A 15 -10.21 7.20 -12.10
CA GLN A 15 -10.38 6.34 -13.26
C GLN A 15 -10.83 4.94 -12.87
N LYS A 16 -10.15 4.33 -11.90
CA LYS A 16 -10.42 2.99 -11.41
C LYS A 16 -10.09 2.91 -9.92
N SER A 17 -10.73 1.99 -9.22
CA SER A 17 -10.41 1.68 -7.83
C SER A 17 -10.62 0.20 -7.58
N GLY A 18 -10.02 -0.31 -6.50
CA GLY A 18 -10.15 -1.70 -6.13
C GLY A 18 -9.56 -2.00 -4.76
N ILE A 19 -9.74 -3.24 -4.32
CA ILE A 19 -9.12 -3.79 -3.12
C ILE A 19 -8.49 -5.13 -3.44
N ILE A 20 -7.33 -5.39 -2.84
CA ILE A 20 -6.53 -6.58 -3.04
C ILE A 20 -6.34 -7.25 -1.68
N SER A 21 -6.61 -8.55 -1.62
CA SER A 21 -6.23 -9.38 -0.48
C SER A 21 -4.80 -9.92 -0.64
N LEU A 22 -4.01 -9.83 0.44
CA LEU A 22 -2.66 -10.39 0.52
C LEU A 22 -2.66 -11.87 0.96
N ALA A 23 -3.84 -12.50 1.13
CA ALA A 23 -3.96 -13.87 1.63
C ALA A 23 -3.09 -14.89 0.88
N LYS A 24 -2.90 -14.72 -0.44
CA LYS A 24 -2.01 -15.60 -1.23
C LYS A 24 -0.55 -15.54 -0.77
N LEU A 25 -0.05 -14.37 -0.36
CA LEU A 25 1.31 -14.22 0.15
C LEU A 25 1.44 -14.86 1.53
N TYR A 26 0.48 -14.60 2.43
CA TYR A 26 0.45 -15.22 3.76
C TYR A 26 0.39 -16.74 3.67
N LYS A 27 -0.56 -17.29 2.90
CA LYS A 27 -0.70 -18.74 2.71
C LYS A 27 0.54 -19.39 2.13
N MET A 28 1.24 -18.70 1.21
CA MET A 28 2.49 -19.23 0.67
C MET A 28 3.58 -19.29 1.76
N LEU A 29 3.70 -18.25 2.59
CA LEU A 29 4.69 -18.22 3.68
C LEU A 29 4.33 -19.13 4.85
N GLU A 30 3.08 -19.55 5.00
CA GLU A 30 2.68 -20.62 5.94
C GLU A 30 3.15 -22.00 5.48
N LEU A 31 3.17 -22.24 4.16
CA LEU A 31 3.54 -23.53 3.56
C LEU A 31 5.04 -23.67 3.34
N GLU A 32 5.71 -22.57 3.02
CA GLU A 32 7.16 -22.47 2.85
C GLU A 32 7.83 -21.99 4.14
N THR A 33 9.15 -22.13 4.27
CA THR A 33 9.86 -21.50 5.39
C THR A 33 9.82 -19.97 5.23
N ALA A 34 8.89 -19.29 5.91
CA ALA A 34 8.63 -17.85 5.74
C ALA A 34 9.90 -16.98 5.75
N SER A 35 10.84 -17.29 6.62
CA SER A 35 12.11 -16.56 6.74
C SER A 35 13.06 -16.77 5.56
N ASP A 36 12.94 -17.86 4.80
CA ASP A 36 13.74 -18.07 3.58
C ASP A 36 13.31 -17.12 2.46
N CYS A 37 12.10 -16.57 2.51
CA CYS A 37 11.66 -15.57 1.53
C CYS A 37 12.41 -14.23 1.64
N ILE A 38 13.11 -13.99 2.75
CA ILE A 38 14.00 -12.83 2.90
C ILE A 38 15.11 -12.91 1.84
N ASP A 39 15.70 -14.08 1.62
CA ASP A 39 16.62 -14.29 0.51
C ASP A 39 15.84 -14.34 -0.82
N VAL A 40 16.07 -13.33 -1.66
CA VAL A 40 15.41 -13.19 -2.97
C VAL A 40 15.78 -14.29 -3.96
N LYS A 41 16.87 -15.03 -3.70
CA LYS A 41 17.35 -16.12 -4.57
C LYS A 41 16.84 -17.50 -4.11
N SER A 42 16.29 -17.61 -2.91
CA SER A 42 15.69 -18.86 -2.44
C SER A 42 14.41 -19.19 -3.25
N ASN A 43 13.98 -20.45 -3.22
CA ASN A 43 12.73 -20.86 -3.86
C ASN A 43 11.53 -20.06 -3.32
N ALA A 44 11.47 -19.87 -2.00
CA ALA A 44 10.45 -19.05 -1.34
C ALA A 44 10.53 -17.58 -1.80
N GLY A 45 11.73 -17.02 -1.92
CA GLY A 45 11.94 -15.64 -2.39
C GLY A 45 11.54 -15.44 -3.86
N ILE A 46 11.81 -16.41 -4.72
CA ILE A 46 11.39 -16.42 -6.13
C ILE A 46 9.87 -16.51 -6.24
N LEU A 47 9.26 -17.45 -5.51
CA LEU A 47 7.81 -17.63 -5.50
C LEU A 47 7.09 -16.38 -4.95
N TYR A 48 7.60 -15.79 -3.87
CA TYR A 48 7.10 -14.54 -3.32
C TYR A 48 7.09 -13.44 -4.40
N ARG A 49 8.22 -13.23 -5.10
CA ARG A 49 8.32 -12.21 -6.16
C ARG A 49 7.36 -12.45 -7.33
N LYS A 50 7.05 -13.70 -7.64
CA LYS A 50 6.06 -14.09 -8.65
C LYS A 50 4.66 -13.70 -8.18
N ILE A 51 4.26 -14.11 -6.97
CA ILE A 51 2.93 -13.78 -6.41
C ILE A 51 2.76 -12.27 -6.25
N SER A 52 3.77 -11.54 -5.76
CA SER A 52 3.71 -10.06 -5.67
C SER A 52 3.50 -9.42 -7.04
N LYS A 53 4.10 -9.97 -8.10
CA LYS A 53 3.90 -9.50 -9.47
C LYS A 53 2.49 -9.78 -9.95
N GLU A 54 1.97 -10.98 -9.73
CA GLU A 54 0.59 -11.33 -10.08
C GLU A 54 -0.42 -10.41 -9.38
N ILE A 55 -0.19 -10.10 -8.10
CA ILE A 55 -0.98 -9.13 -7.34
C ILE A 55 -0.91 -7.75 -8.00
N ALA A 56 0.29 -7.21 -8.25
CA ALA A 56 0.45 -5.88 -8.82
C ALA A 56 -0.07 -5.79 -10.28
N ASP A 57 -0.05 -6.88 -11.03
CA ASP A 57 -0.57 -6.94 -12.41
C ASP A 57 -2.10 -6.74 -12.50
N THR A 58 -2.83 -6.87 -11.37
CA THR A 58 -4.27 -6.53 -11.30
C THR A 58 -4.54 -5.02 -11.28
N ILE A 59 -3.51 -4.21 -11.07
CA ILE A 59 -3.62 -2.75 -10.93
C ILE A 59 -3.28 -2.08 -12.26
N PRO A 60 -4.06 -1.08 -12.72
CA PRO A 60 -3.71 -0.30 -13.91
C PRO A 60 -2.36 0.42 -13.78
N THR A 61 -1.68 0.61 -14.91
CA THR A 61 -0.44 1.41 -15.00
C THR A 61 -0.79 2.90 -15.04
N GLN A 62 -1.27 3.45 -13.93
CA GLN A 62 -1.65 4.85 -13.77
C GLN A 62 -1.14 5.38 -12.42
N ARG A 63 -1.11 6.69 -12.23
CA ARG A 63 -0.90 7.30 -10.90
C ARG A 63 -2.08 7.00 -9.99
N GLY A 64 -1.87 7.07 -8.69
CA GLY A 64 -2.88 6.65 -7.74
C GLY A 64 -2.45 6.75 -6.29
N PHE A 65 -3.44 6.67 -5.41
CA PHE A 65 -3.30 6.49 -3.97
C PHE A 65 -3.58 5.03 -3.59
N TYR A 66 -2.95 4.59 -2.52
CA TYR A 66 -3.18 3.27 -1.94
C TYR A 66 -3.12 3.33 -0.42
N LEU A 67 -3.93 2.50 0.20
CA LEU A 67 -4.07 2.39 1.64
C LEU A 67 -3.93 0.92 2.04
N TRP A 68 -2.86 0.65 2.78
CA TRP A 68 -2.60 -0.61 3.46
C TRP A 68 -3.48 -0.68 4.71
N GLY A 69 -4.12 -1.82 4.93
CA GLY A 69 -4.95 -2.02 6.11
C GLY A 69 -5.34 -3.46 6.34
N ASN A 70 -6.15 -3.67 7.38
CA ASN A 70 -6.71 -4.98 7.68
C ASN A 70 -8.14 -4.85 8.17
N PHE A 71 -8.82 -5.99 8.24
CA PHE A 71 -10.03 -6.13 9.03
C PHE A 71 -9.65 -6.73 10.37
N ASN A 72 -10.04 -6.08 11.47
CA ASN A 72 -9.85 -6.61 12.81
C ASN A 72 -10.82 -7.79 13.09
N GLU A 73 -10.75 -8.36 14.30
CA GLU A 73 -11.61 -9.48 14.71
C GLU A 73 -13.12 -9.18 14.59
N LYS A 74 -13.51 -7.92 14.78
CA LYS A 74 -14.89 -7.43 14.60
C LYS A 74 -15.20 -7.04 13.16
N LYS A 75 -14.30 -7.33 12.23
CA LYS A 75 -14.38 -7.04 10.80
C LYS A 75 -14.46 -5.54 10.48
N PHE A 76 -14.03 -4.68 11.40
CA PHE A 76 -13.84 -3.26 11.11
C PHE A 76 -12.49 -3.03 10.45
N TRP A 77 -12.46 -2.07 9.54
CA TRP A 77 -11.24 -1.72 8.82
C TRP A 77 -10.31 -0.88 9.69
N THR A 78 -9.02 -1.21 9.66
CA THR A 78 -7.95 -0.44 10.31
C THR A 78 -6.98 0.11 9.26
N ASN A 79 -6.77 1.43 9.30
CA ASN A 79 -5.86 2.15 8.41
C ASN A 79 -4.42 2.02 8.92
N ILE A 80 -3.54 1.36 8.17
CA ILE A 80 -2.15 1.16 8.58
C ILE A 80 -1.27 2.20 7.91
N TYR A 81 -1.23 2.26 6.58
CA TYR A 81 -0.35 3.18 5.86
C TYR A 81 -1.01 3.68 4.58
N LEU A 82 -0.97 4.98 4.35
CA LEU A 82 -1.35 5.60 3.08
C LEU A 82 -0.08 5.97 2.30
N GLY A 83 -0.08 5.71 1.00
CA GLY A 83 0.92 6.24 0.09
C GLY A 83 0.34 6.62 -1.26
N LYS A 84 1.19 7.20 -2.09
CA LYS A 84 0.89 7.65 -3.45
C LYS A 84 1.91 7.15 -4.47
N SER A 85 1.58 7.32 -5.74
CA SER A 85 2.47 7.09 -6.89
C SER A 85 2.37 8.25 -7.87
N GLY A 86 3.41 8.49 -8.66
CA GLY A 86 3.44 9.60 -9.63
C GLY A 86 4.50 10.66 -9.39
N GLU A 87 5.29 10.54 -8.31
CA GLU A 87 6.44 11.39 -8.04
C GLU A 87 7.76 10.64 -8.24
N GLY A 88 8.75 11.33 -8.84
CA GLY A 88 10.09 10.80 -9.04
C GLY A 88 10.18 9.69 -10.10
N LYS A 89 10.96 8.63 -9.81
CA LYS A 89 11.28 7.56 -10.78
C LYS A 89 10.14 6.55 -11.01
N ILE A 90 9.18 6.47 -10.09
CA ILE A 90 8.10 5.47 -10.12
C ILE A 90 6.79 6.19 -10.47
N THR A 91 6.39 6.08 -11.73
CA THR A 91 5.30 6.87 -12.28
C THR A 91 3.93 6.22 -12.12
N SER A 92 3.87 4.93 -11.77
CA SER A 92 2.60 4.19 -11.69
C SER A 92 2.40 3.46 -10.36
N LEU A 93 1.13 3.38 -9.96
CA LEU A 93 0.63 2.70 -8.77
C LEU A 93 1.01 1.22 -8.77
N LYS A 94 0.86 0.55 -9.93
CA LYS A 94 1.29 -0.82 -10.16
C LYS A 94 2.76 -1.03 -9.81
N GLN A 95 3.65 -0.19 -10.34
CA GLN A 95 5.08 -0.30 -10.06
C GLN A 95 5.37 -0.01 -8.59
N ARG A 96 4.72 1.00 -8.01
CA ARG A 96 4.91 1.37 -6.62
C ARG A 96 4.52 0.25 -5.66
N ILE A 97 3.34 -0.34 -5.83
CA ILE A 97 2.89 -1.46 -4.99
C ILE A 97 3.79 -2.69 -5.20
N LEU A 98 4.24 -2.96 -6.43
CA LEU A 98 5.17 -4.07 -6.69
C LEU A 98 6.51 -3.88 -5.97
N GLU A 99 7.05 -2.66 -5.97
CA GLU A 99 8.27 -2.32 -5.26
C GLU A 99 8.08 -2.50 -3.76
N GLU A 100 7.02 -1.93 -3.18
CA GLU A 100 6.75 -2.07 -1.74
C GLU A 100 6.53 -3.53 -1.32
N LEU A 101 5.80 -4.33 -2.11
CA LEU A 101 5.64 -5.75 -1.82
C LEU A 101 6.97 -6.50 -1.85
N ARG A 102 7.89 -6.16 -2.76
CA ARG A 102 9.17 -6.87 -2.95
C ARG A 102 10.25 -6.42 -1.99
N ASP A 103 10.44 -5.12 -1.85
CA ASP A 103 11.57 -4.53 -1.15
C ASP A 103 11.26 -4.37 0.34
N GLU A 104 9.98 -4.21 0.69
CA GLU A 104 9.54 -4.10 2.08
C GLU A 104 8.95 -5.39 2.66
N ARG A 105 9.14 -6.56 1.99
CA ARG A 105 8.55 -7.86 2.36
C ARG A 105 8.66 -8.27 3.84
N ALA A 106 9.65 -7.71 4.55
CA ALA A 106 9.84 -7.89 5.99
C ALA A 106 8.55 -7.69 6.80
N PHE A 107 7.65 -6.81 6.38
CA PHE A 107 6.38 -6.59 7.09
C PHE A 107 5.45 -7.82 7.09
N ILE A 108 5.47 -8.63 6.03
CA ILE A 108 4.73 -9.90 5.98
C ILE A 108 5.47 -10.97 6.77
N VAL A 109 6.80 -11.06 6.60
CA VAL A 109 7.63 -12.04 7.32
C VAL A 109 7.54 -11.86 8.84
N LYS A 110 7.34 -10.62 9.32
CA LYS A 110 7.13 -10.29 10.74
C LYS A 110 5.94 -10.99 11.39
N HIS A 111 5.00 -11.50 10.59
CA HIS A 111 3.91 -12.35 11.05
C HIS A 111 4.38 -13.72 11.55
N PHE A 112 5.44 -14.25 10.95
CA PHE A 112 5.97 -15.58 11.24
C PHE A 112 7.25 -15.55 12.08
N HIS A 113 7.94 -14.41 12.07
CA HIS A 113 9.25 -14.24 12.71
C HIS A 113 9.35 -13.00 13.58
N THR A 114 10.20 -13.09 14.59
CA THR A 114 10.62 -11.95 15.41
C THR A 114 11.43 -10.96 14.58
N GLU A 115 11.51 -9.72 15.06
CA GLU A 115 12.32 -8.70 14.37
C GLU A 115 13.81 -9.09 14.35
N ASP A 116 14.31 -9.73 15.40
CA ASP A 116 15.72 -10.14 15.49
C ASP A 116 16.06 -11.27 14.52
N GLU A 117 15.16 -12.24 14.31
CA GLU A 117 15.32 -13.25 13.27
C GLU A 117 15.34 -12.62 11.86
N ILE A 118 14.48 -11.63 11.61
CA ILE A 118 14.45 -10.90 10.33
C ILE A 118 15.76 -10.14 10.14
N LYS A 119 16.27 -9.46 11.16
CA LYS A 119 17.57 -8.77 11.13
C LYS A 119 18.70 -9.75 10.82
N ALA A 120 18.77 -10.86 11.55
CA ALA A 120 19.80 -11.87 11.37
C ALA A 120 19.79 -12.41 9.93
N LYS A 121 18.63 -12.85 9.43
CA LYS A 121 18.51 -13.35 8.05
C LYS A 121 18.77 -12.28 7.00
N SER A 122 18.31 -11.05 7.20
CA SER A 122 18.56 -9.96 6.25
C SER A 122 20.05 -9.62 6.16
N SER A 123 20.76 -9.65 7.28
CA SER A 123 22.21 -9.41 7.32
C SER A 123 23.00 -10.50 6.60
N LEU A 124 22.55 -11.76 6.67
CA LEU A 124 23.17 -12.88 5.97
C LEU A 124 22.84 -12.90 4.48
N ALA A 125 21.59 -12.62 4.10
CA ALA A 125 21.15 -12.64 2.71
C ALA A 125 21.71 -11.47 1.88
N PHE A 126 21.90 -10.31 2.52
CA PHE A 126 22.32 -9.08 1.84
C PHE A 126 23.43 -8.32 2.60
N PRO A 127 24.60 -8.93 2.87
CA PRO A 127 25.59 -8.34 3.79
C PRO A 127 26.00 -6.91 3.42
N ILE A 128 26.28 -6.66 2.13
CA ILE A 128 26.69 -5.33 1.64
C ILE A 128 25.55 -4.31 1.75
N MET A 129 24.33 -4.67 1.36
CA MET A 129 23.18 -3.74 1.39
C MET A 129 22.66 -3.54 2.81
N TRP A 130 22.79 -4.56 3.65
CA TRP A 130 22.48 -4.50 5.07
C TRP A 130 23.32 -3.43 5.75
N GLU A 131 24.64 -3.46 5.57
CA GLU A 131 25.56 -2.47 6.15
C GLU A 131 25.27 -1.06 5.63
N LYS A 132 25.00 -0.91 4.33
CA LYS A 132 24.80 0.40 3.71
C LYS A 132 23.44 1.04 4.05
N GLN A 133 22.37 0.27 3.97
CA GLN A 133 21.02 0.83 3.85
C GLN A 133 19.90 0.01 4.50
N TYR A 134 19.81 -1.30 4.27
CA TYR A 134 18.61 -2.07 4.63
C TYR A 134 18.34 -2.10 6.14
N HIS A 135 19.36 -2.07 6.99
CA HIS A 135 19.14 -2.00 8.45
C HIS A 135 18.42 -0.70 8.88
N LYS A 136 18.63 0.41 8.16
CA LYS A 136 18.00 1.72 8.42
C LYS A 136 16.57 1.78 7.91
N GLU A 137 16.28 1.05 6.85
CA GLU A 137 14.96 1.00 6.22
C GLU A 137 14.04 -0.03 6.88
N LEU A 138 14.60 -1.06 7.51
CA LEU A 138 13.82 -2.11 8.16
C LEU A 138 12.75 -1.58 9.13
N PRO A 139 13.03 -0.61 10.03
CA PRO A 139 12.00 -0.02 10.89
C PRO A 139 10.85 0.63 10.12
N ARG A 140 11.11 1.20 8.93
CA ARG A 140 10.06 1.75 8.07
C ARG A 140 9.23 0.62 7.44
N ASN A 141 9.90 -0.40 6.91
CA ASN A 141 9.24 -1.53 6.25
C ASN A 141 8.29 -2.23 7.22
N LEU A 142 8.75 -2.47 8.45
CA LEU A 142 7.96 -3.12 9.51
C LEU A 142 6.71 -2.35 9.93
N LYS A 143 6.57 -1.06 9.60
CA LYS A 143 5.36 -0.28 9.94
C LYS A 143 4.11 -0.72 9.20
N LYS A 144 4.26 -1.47 8.11
CA LYS A 144 3.13 -2.08 7.39
C LYS A 144 2.70 -3.42 7.99
N TYR A 145 3.34 -3.84 9.08
CA TYR A 145 2.99 -5.07 9.79
C TYR A 145 1.51 -5.15 10.13
N GLY A 146 0.94 -6.34 10.01
CA GLY A 146 -0.48 -6.61 10.22
C GLY A 146 -1.36 -6.27 9.02
N THR A 147 -0.82 -5.72 7.93
CA THR A 147 -1.61 -5.49 6.72
C THR A 147 -2.02 -6.80 6.06
N THR A 148 -3.30 -6.93 5.76
CA THR A 148 -3.85 -8.07 5.00
C THR A 148 -4.46 -7.66 3.67
N HIS A 149 -4.69 -6.36 3.46
CA HIS A 149 -5.33 -5.82 2.26
C HIS A 149 -4.69 -4.50 1.81
N ILE A 150 -4.81 -4.21 0.52
CA ILE A 150 -4.47 -2.91 -0.09
C ILE A 150 -5.70 -2.41 -0.83
N VAL A 151 -6.28 -1.29 -0.41
CA VAL A 151 -7.29 -0.58 -1.20
C VAL A 151 -6.59 0.52 -1.99
N TRP A 152 -7.05 0.77 -3.22
CA TRP A 152 -6.38 1.69 -4.12
C TRP A 152 -7.35 2.42 -5.06
N ALA A 153 -6.93 3.59 -5.54
CA ALA A 153 -7.64 4.39 -6.52
C ALA A 153 -6.63 5.06 -7.47
N THR A 154 -6.86 4.94 -8.79
CA THR A 154 -6.06 5.59 -9.82
C THR A 154 -6.72 6.84 -10.35
N PHE A 155 -5.92 7.76 -10.85
CA PHE A 155 -6.38 9.04 -11.39
C PHE A 155 -5.60 9.47 -12.63
N GLU A 156 -6.21 10.34 -13.43
CA GLU A 156 -5.55 11.01 -14.55
C GLU A 156 -4.53 12.06 -14.08
N MET A 157 -3.53 12.33 -14.91
CA MET A 157 -2.39 13.17 -14.53
C MET A 157 -2.82 14.56 -14.08
N THR A 158 -2.50 14.90 -12.83
CA THR A 158 -2.63 16.24 -12.26
C THR A 158 -1.27 16.81 -11.90
N ASP A 159 -1.23 18.09 -11.54
CA ASP A 159 -0.07 18.73 -10.92
C ASP A 159 0.33 17.96 -9.64
N ASN A 160 1.63 17.71 -9.46
CA ASN A 160 2.18 17.03 -8.27
C ASN A 160 1.83 17.78 -6.99
N LYS A 161 1.73 19.12 -7.03
CA LYS A 161 1.32 19.92 -5.87
C LYS A 161 -0.07 19.51 -5.37
N ILE A 162 -1.01 19.26 -6.27
CA ILE A 162 -2.37 18.84 -5.92
C ILE A 162 -2.34 17.43 -5.33
N ILE A 163 -1.51 16.53 -5.89
CA ILE A 163 -1.33 15.18 -5.33
C ILE A 163 -0.79 15.25 -3.89
N GLU A 164 0.18 16.14 -3.61
CA GLU A 164 0.69 16.37 -2.26
C GLU A 164 -0.38 16.92 -1.30
N GLU A 165 -1.17 17.89 -1.73
CA GLU A 165 -2.25 18.47 -0.92
C GLU A 165 -3.31 17.40 -0.57
N VAL A 166 -3.74 16.62 -1.56
CA VAL A 166 -4.69 15.53 -1.36
C VAL A 166 -4.11 14.41 -0.49
N GLU A 167 -2.83 14.08 -0.62
CA GLU A 167 -2.17 13.12 0.28
C GLU A 167 -2.23 13.57 1.73
N ASN A 168 -1.91 14.84 1.99
CA ASN A 168 -1.92 15.40 3.35
C ASN A 168 -3.33 15.37 3.94
N ASP A 169 -4.33 15.78 3.16
CA ASP A 169 -5.74 15.73 3.54
C ASP A 169 -6.22 14.32 3.84
N LEU A 170 -5.85 13.35 3.01
CA LEU A 170 -6.19 11.94 3.22
C LEU A 170 -5.57 11.42 4.52
N ILE A 171 -4.28 11.69 4.76
CA ILE A 171 -3.59 11.28 5.98
C ILE A 171 -4.27 11.84 7.22
N GLU A 172 -4.64 13.13 7.21
CA GLU A 172 -5.36 13.74 8.33
C GLU A 172 -6.75 13.11 8.51
N SER A 173 -7.50 12.95 7.41
CA SER A 173 -8.88 12.50 7.43
C SER A 173 -9.05 11.04 7.88
N ILE A 174 -8.09 10.16 7.57
CA ILE A 174 -8.19 8.72 7.86
C ILE A 174 -7.22 8.26 8.94
N ASN A 175 -6.31 9.13 9.37
CA ASN A 175 -5.40 8.91 10.50
C ASN A 175 -4.69 7.54 10.47
N PRO A 176 -3.95 7.19 9.38
CA PRO A 176 -3.27 5.91 9.29
C PRO A 176 -2.15 5.83 10.34
N ILE A 177 -2.02 4.66 10.97
CA ILE A 177 -1.14 4.42 12.13
C ILE A 177 0.34 4.73 11.81
N SER A 178 0.76 4.43 10.59
CA SER A 178 2.18 4.34 10.22
C SER A 178 2.72 5.53 9.43
N ASN A 179 1.87 6.49 9.05
CA ASN A 179 2.32 7.73 8.43
C ASN A 179 2.90 8.67 9.50
N ILE A 180 4.23 8.81 9.52
CA ILE A 180 4.95 9.70 10.46
C ILE A 180 4.75 11.17 10.09
N ARG A 181 4.87 11.48 8.79
CA ARG A 181 4.76 12.85 8.31
C ARG A 181 3.29 13.24 8.28
N ARG A 182 2.96 14.24 9.09
CA ARG A 182 1.66 14.89 9.15
C ARG A 182 1.89 16.36 8.91
N THR A 183 1.93 16.71 7.64
CA THR A 183 2.01 18.10 7.20
C THR A 183 0.65 18.75 7.43
N THR A 184 0.64 20.03 7.79
CA THR A 184 -0.62 20.76 7.98
C THR A 184 -1.47 20.64 6.72
N PRO A 185 -2.68 20.06 6.80
CA PRO A 185 -3.58 19.97 5.65
C PRO A 185 -4.03 21.37 5.22
N PRO A 186 -4.44 21.55 3.96
CA PRO A 186 -5.16 22.76 3.56
C PRO A 186 -6.37 23.05 4.47
N THR A 187 -6.75 24.33 4.57
CA THR A 187 -7.82 24.79 5.48
C THR A 187 -9.21 24.29 5.08
N HIS A 188 -9.37 23.85 3.83
CA HIS A 188 -10.61 23.30 3.31
C HIS A 188 -10.35 21.89 2.79
N LEU A 189 -11.26 20.98 3.12
CA LEU A 189 -11.21 19.62 2.61
C LEU A 189 -11.39 19.64 1.09
N ASN A 190 -10.38 19.16 0.40
CA ASN A 190 -10.37 19.11 -1.05
C ASN A 190 -11.43 18.09 -1.57
N GLU A 191 -12.18 18.43 -2.63
CA GLU A 191 -13.28 17.60 -3.15
C GLU A 191 -12.76 16.24 -3.66
N GLU A 192 -11.55 16.23 -4.17
CA GLU A 192 -10.84 15.06 -4.64
C GLU A 192 -10.49 14.10 -3.50
N THR A 193 -10.10 14.64 -2.34
CA THR A 193 -9.97 13.85 -1.10
C THR A 193 -11.27 13.11 -0.81
N ILE A 194 -12.41 13.80 -0.86
CA ILE A 194 -13.73 13.20 -0.60
C ILE A 194 -14.01 12.06 -1.60
N ASN A 195 -13.70 12.27 -2.88
CA ASN A 195 -13.92 11.27 -3.91
C ASN A 195 -13.06 10.02 -3.70
N ILE A 196 -11.79 10.18 -3.33
CA ILE A 196 -10.90 9.05 -3.02
C ILE A 196 -11.40 8.29 -1.79
N LEU A 197 -11.84 9.01 -0.74
CA LEU A 197 -12.41 8.40 0.45
C LEU A 197 -13.69 7.61 0.16
N LYS A 198 -14.56 8.12 -0.72
CA LYS A 198 -15.75 7.38 -1.16
C LYS A 198 -15.37 6.06 -1.82
N GLU A 199 -14.39 6.08 -2.72
CA GLU A 199 -13.93 4.87 -3.39
C GLU A 199 -13.25 3.87 -2.44
N PHE A 200 -12.41 4.34 -1.52
CA PHE A 200 -11.84 3.46 -0.49
C PHE A 200 -12.93 2.80 0.35
N ARG A 201 -13.88 3.60 0.87
CA ARG A 201 -14.99 3.09 1.69
C ARG A 201 -15.85 2.08 0.92
N ARG A 202 -16.17 2.36 -0.35
CA ARG A 202 -16.96 1.47 -1.21
C ARG A 202 -16.29 0.10 -1.34
N ASN A 203 -15.00 0.07 -1.72
CA ASN A 203 -14.26 -1.18 -1.91
C ASN A 203 -14.06 -1.94 -0.58
N ILE A 204 -13.74 -1.24 0.51
CA ILE A 204 -13.62 -1.84 1.85
C ILE A 204 -14.94 -2.46 2.31
N HIS A 205 -16.06 -1.77 2.08
CA HIS A 205 -17.37 -2.27 2.49
C HIS A 205 -17.79 -3.50 1.69
N GLN A 206 -17.56 -3.50 0.38
CA GLN A 206 -17.83 -4.63 -0.48
C GLN A 206 -17.03 -5.87 -0.04
N GLU A 207 -15.72 -5.73 0.18
CA GLU A 207 -14.88 -6.85 0.66
C GLU A 207 -15.35 -7.39 2.02
N ARG A 208 -15.79 -6.50 2.93
CA ARG A 208 -16.33 -6.91 4.23
C ARG A 208 -17.59 -7.78 4.08
N GLN A 209 -18.48 -7.45 3.14
CA GLN A 209 -19.68 -8.24 2.87
C GLN A 209 -19.31 -9.62 2.34
N ASP A 210 -18.34 -9.70 1.43
CA ASP A 210 -17.86 -10.96 0.86
C ASP A 210 -17.22 -11.87 1.92
N LEU A 211 -16.45 -11.28 2.85
CA LEU A 211 -15.88 -12.00 3.99
C LEU A 211 -16.94 -12.52 4.97
N ASN A 212 -18.02 -11.77 5.16
CA ASN A 212 -19.16 -12.21 5.98
C ASN A 212 -19.91 -13.37 5.32
N PHE A 213 -20.14 -13.30 4.02
CA PHE A 213 -20.82 -14.36 3.28
C PHE A 213 -20.05 -15.68 3.34
N LYS A 214 -18.73 -15.65 3.10
CA LYS A 214 -17.87 -16.85 3.15
C LYS A 214 -17.86 -17.51 4.53
N PHE A 215 -17.96 -16.74 5.62
CA PHE A 215 -18.01 -17.27 6.98
C PHE A 215 -19.34 -17.96 7.29
N ASN A 216 -20.46 -17.48 6.73
CA ASN A 216 -21.79 -18.05 6.98
C ASN A 216 -22.09 -19.32 6.15
N MET A 217 -21.18 -19.73 5.26
CA MET A 217 -21.29 -20.96 4.47
C MET A 217 -20.41 -22.11 4.99
N ILE A 218 -19.74 -21.93 6.13
CA ILE A 218 -18.94 -22.92 6.85
C ILE A 218 -19.64 -23.23 8.17
#